data_AF-Q84E52-F1
#
_entry.id   AF-Q84E52-F1
#
_cell.length_a   1.000
_cell.length_b   1.000
_cell.length_c   1.000
_cell.angle_alpha   90.00
_cell.angle_beta   90.00
_cell.angle_gamma   90.00
#
_symmetry.space_group_name_H-M   'P 1'
#
loop_
_entity.id
_entity.type
_entity.pdbx_description
1 polymer ?
#
loop_
_entity_poly.entity_id
_entity_poly.type
_entity_poly.pdbx_seq_one_letter_code
_entity_poly.pdbx_strand_id
1 'polypeptide(L)'
;MKKNFILTMIFTLLFSTMLLSIGTGEAEAATMKQVPGSPGWKYRVDKPHVDGVNNDWHVHVEKGKIKGAERVTGGKSHGKTLNSAGVPKSVQKNVKKTSDFKKALDKQKKLEKERQKISKYSWFDIVMNPWYLVTIASLVGVGIAQLMNLPKLVFG
;
A
#
# COMPACT_ATOMS: atom_id res chain seq x y z
N MET A 1 18.82 35.15 -23.55
CA MET A 1 18.36 33.81 -23.99
C MET A 1 19.25 32.66 -23.50
N LYS A 2 20.59 32.72 -23.63
CA LYS A 2 21.49 31.62 -23.24
C LYS A 2 21.46 31.24 -21.74
N LYS A 3 21.34 32.22 -20.83
CA LYS A 3 21.27 31.96 -19.38
C LYS A 3 20.02 31.19 -18.94
N ASN A 4 18.86 31.53 -19.50
CA ASN A 4 17.61 30.84 -19.18
C ASN A 4 17.61 29.41 -19.75
N PHE A 5 18.19 29.19 -20.93
CA PHE A 5 18.33 27.87 -21.53
C PHE A 5 19.24 26.93 -20.72
N ILE A 6 20.38 27.46 -20.23
CA ILE A 6 21.29 26.71 -19.35
C ILE A 6 20.60 26.37 -18.03
N LEU A 7 19.85 27.31 -17.45
CA LEU A 7 19.11 27.07 -16.21
C LEU A 7 18.02 25.99 -16.38
N THR A 8 17.29 26.01 -17.51
CA THR A 8 16.32 24.96 -17.85
C THR A 8 16.98 23.60 -18.02
N MET A 9 18.13 23.53 -18.72
CA MET A 9 18.87 22.27 -18.89
C MET A 9 19.35 21.69 -17.56
N ILE A 10 19.92 22.52 -16.68
CA ILE A 10 20.36 22.11 -15.35
C ILE A 10 19.18 21.62 -14.51
N PHE A 11 18.04 22.29 -14.60
CA PHE A 11 16.82 21.86 -13.91
C PHE A 11 16.30 20.51 -14.43
N THR A 12 16.26 20.28 -15.75
CA THR A 12 15.90 18.96 -16.30
C THR A 12 16.89 17.87 -15.94
N LEU A 13 18.20 18.17 -15.89
CA LEU A 13 19.21 17.18 -15.51
C LEU A 13 19.06 16.78 -14.04
N LEU A 14 18.89 17.74 -13.13
CA LEU A 14 18.67 17.49 -11.70
C LEU A 14 17.35 16.76 -11.43
N PHE A 15 16.29 17.10 -12.16
CA PHE A 15 15.01 16.41 -12.05
C PHE A 15 15.11 14.95 -12.56
N SER A 16 15.86 14.72 -13.64
CA SER A 16 16.08 13.38 -14.20
C SER A 16 16.93 12.47 -13.30
N THR A 17 17.94 13.01 -12.60
CA THR A 17 18.80 12.22 -11.71
C THR A 17 18.14 11.92 -10.37
N MET A 18 17.26 12.81 -9.86
CA MET A 18 16.39 12.50 -8.72
C MET A 18 15.33 11.43 -9.04
N LEU A 19 14.82 11.38 -10.28
CA LEU A 19 13.87 10.37 -10.72
C LEU A 19 14.50 8.97 -10.93
N LEU A 20 15.81 8.89 -11.16
CA LEU A 20 16.53 7.63 -11.42
C LEU A 20 17.20 7.02 -10.17
N SER A 21 17.26 7.75 -9.05
CA SER A 21 17.85 7.28 -7.79
C SER A 21 16.82 6.68 -6.81
N ILE A 22 15.59 6.42 -7.29
CA ILE A 22 14.58 5.69 -6.50
C ILE A 22 14.97 4.22 -6.46
N GLY A 23 15.46 3.81 -5.28
CA GLY A 23 15.78 2.43 -4.96
C GLY A 23 14.65 1.48 -5.36
N THR A 24 15.06 0.31 -5.84
CA THR A 24 14.22 -0.87 -5.99
C THR A 24 13.66 -1.21 -4.60
N GLY A 25 12.48 -0.68 -4.29
CA GLY A 25 11.76 -1.08 -3.10
C GLY A 25 11.35 -2.53 -3.27
N GLU A 26 12.21 -3.45 -2.85
CA GLU A 26 11.86 -4.85 -2.72
C GLU A 26 10.61 -4.93 -1.83
N ALA A 27 9.63 -5.72 -2.26
CA ALA A 27 8.43 -5.96 -1.50
C ALA A 27 8.79 -6.74 -0.23
N GLU A 28 9.18 -6.04 0.84
CA GLU A 28 9.35 -6.67 2.15
C GLU A 28 7.98 -7.04 2.71
N ALA A 29 7.66 -8.33 2.65
CA ALA A 29 6.52 -8.89 3.37
C ALA A 29 6.77 -8.83 4.87
N ALA A 30 5.77 -8.42 5.65
CA ALA A 30 5.92 -8.38 7.10
C ALA A 30 6.13 -9.80 7.67
N THR A 31 6.99 -9.95 8.68
CA THR A 31 7.21 -11.24 9.33
C THR A 31 5.90 -11.79 9.92
N MET A 32 5.63 -13.07 9.68
CA MET A 32 4.46 -13.77 10.22
C MET A 32 4.53 -13.87 11.75
N LYS A 33 3.54 -13.33 12.44
CA LYS A 33 3.36 -13.38 13.89
C LYS A 33 2.34 -14.44 14.28
N GLN A 34 2.40 -14.96 15.50
CA GLN A 34 1.40 -15.91 15.98
C GLN A 34 0.07 -15.20 16.24
N VAL A 35 -1.05 -15.82 15.86
CA VAL A 35 -2.39 -15.31 16.20
C VAL A 35 -2.65 -15.52 17.69
N PRO A 36 -2.90 -14.46 18.48
CA PRO A 36 -3.16 -14.59 19.91
C PRO A 36 -4.37 -15.49 20.18
N GLY A 37 -4.24 -16.45 21.10
CA GLY A 37 -5.32 -17.39 21.43
C GLY A 37 -5.70 -18.35 20.30
N SER A 38 -4.84 -18.57 19.31
CA SER A 38 -5.07 -19.52 18.21
C SER A 38 -3.82 -20.31 17.86
N PRO A 39 -3.50 -21.39 18.61
CA PRO A 39 -2.29 -22.17 18.43
C PRO A 39 -2.08 -22.70 17.01
N GLY A 40 -0.85 -22.54 16.51
CA GLY A 40 -0.44 -22.95 15.16
C GLY A 40 -0.92 -22.05 14.02
N TRP A 41 -1.73 -21.02 14.30
CA TRP A 41 -2.09 -20.00 13.31
C TRP A 41 -1.14 -18.83 13.37
N LYS A 42 -0.73 -18.36 12.19
CA LYS A 42 0.09 -17.16 12.03
C LYS A 42 -0.67 -16.12 11.22
N TYR A 43 -0.36 -14.85 11.46
CA TYR A 43 -0.85 -13.74 10.67
C TYR A 43 0.26 -12.74 10.37
N ARG A 44 0.11 -11.99 9.28
CA ARG A 44 0.82 -10.73 9.05
C ARG A 44 -0.13 -9.73 8.43
N VAL A 45 0.18 -8.46 8.58
CA VAL A 45 -0.59 -7.38 7.95
C VAL A 45 0.34 -6.67 6.99
N ASP A 46 0.00 -6.72 5.71
CA ASP A 46 0.82 -6.20 4.64
C ASP A 46 0.26 -4.85 4.17
N LYS A 47 1.20 -3.97 3.82
CA LYS A 47 0.91 -2.68 3.19
C LYS A 47 0.39 -2.88 1.76
N PRO A 48 -0.26 -1.86 1.17
CA PRO A 48 -0.61 -1.89 -0.24
C PRO A 48 0.59 -2.25 -1.13
N HIS A 49 0.39 -3.16 -2.07
CA HIS A 49 1.42 -3.61 -2.97
C HIS A 49 1.57 -2.67 -4.18
N VAL A 50 2.81 -2.51 -4.64
CA VAL A 50 3.16 -1.75 -5.85
C VAL A 50 2.87 -2.51 -7.15
N ASP A 51 2.30 -3.72 -7.09
CA ASP A 51 1.92 -4.50 -8.28
C ASP A 51 0.52 -4.16 -8.82
N GLY A 52 -0.24 -3.29 -8.13
CA GLY A 52 -1.57 -2.87 -8.55
C GLY A 52 -2.69 -3.87 -8.25
N VAL A 53 -2.39 -5.05 -7.70
CA VAL A 53 -3.36 -6.14 -7.44
C VAL A 53 -3.92 -6.05 -6.01
N ASN A 54 -3.14 -5.51 -5.06
CA ASN A 54 -3.57 -5.29 -3.68
C ASN A 54 -3.24 -3.87 -3.22
N ASN A 55 -3.97 -2.89 -3.75
CA ASN A 55 -3.79 -1.47 -3.42
C ASN A 55 -4.29 -1.10 -2.01
N ASP A 56 -4.79 -2.07 -1.24
CA ASP A 56 -5.30 -1.86 0.11
C ASP A 56 -4.46 -2.61 1.14
N TRP A 57 -4.45 -2.10 2.37
CA TRP A 57 -3.96 -2.85 3.52
C TRP A 57 -4.74 -4.15 3.65
N HIS A 58 -4.03 -5.26 3.84
CA HIS A 58 -4.64 -6.57 3.89
C HIS A 58 -3.92 -7.48 4.88
N VAL A 59 -4.64 -8.46 5.40
CA VAL A 59 -4.12 -9.43 6.37
C VAL A 59 -3.97 -10.77 5.68
N HIS A 60 -2.82 -11.41 5.91
CA HIS A 60 -2.61 -12.82 5.59
C HIS A 60 -2.72 -13.64 6.86
N VAL A 61 -3.38 -14.78 6.78
CA VAL A 61 -3.53 -15.74 7.88
C VAL A 61 -3.26 -17.14 7.35
N GLU A 62 -2.37 -17.87 8.00
CA GLU A 62 -1.99 -19.21 7.56
C GLU A 62 -1.80 -20.22 8.68
N LYS A 63 -2.00 -21.49 8.32
CA LYS A 63 -1.66 -22.67 9.11
C LYS A 63 -1.43 -23.85 8.16
N GLY A 64 -0.17 -24.29 8.04
CA GLY A 64 0.20 -25.37 7.12
C GLY A 64 -0.18 -25.06 5.68
N LYS A 65 -1.07 -25.87 5.09
CA LYS A 65 -1.56 -25.69 3.71
C LYS A 65 -2.63 -24.60 3.56
N ILE A 66 -3.26 -24.15 4.66
CA ILE A 66 -4.29 -23.12 4.63
C ILE A 66 -3.61 -21.75 4.58
N LYS A 67 -3.85 -20.99 3.51
CA LYS A 67 -3.36 -19.62 3.31
C LYS A 67 -4.52 -18.74 2.84
N GLY A 68 -4.97 -17.84 3.71
CA GLY A 68 -6.01 -16.87 3.42
C GLY A 68 -5.48 -15.46 3.45
N ALA A 69 -6.03 -14.60 2.58
CA ALA A 69 -5.82 -13.17 2.60
C ALA A 69 -7.18 -12.46 2.58
N GLU A 70 -7.28 -11.29 3.21
CA GLU A 70 -8.49 -10.46 3.23
C GLU A 70 -8.08 -9.00 3.44
N ARG A 71 -8.76 -8.06 2.77
CA ARG A 71 -8.55 -6.63 3.04
C ARG A 71 -8.90 -6.32 4.49
N VAL A 72 -8.21 -5.37 5.13
CA VAL A 72 -8.53 -5.03 6.53
C VAL A 72 -9.95 -4.46 6.70
N THR A 73 -10.52 -3.90 5.64
CA THR A 73 -11.92 -3.44 5.55
C THR A 73 -12.92 -4.56 5.20
N GLY A 74 -12.44 -5.77 4.92
CA GLY A 74 -13.23 -6.89 4.43
C GLY A 74 -13.23 -7.01 2.90
N GLY A 75 -13.60 -8.20 2.40
CA GLY A 75 -13.58 -8.49 0.97
C GLY A 75 -12.28 -9.14 0.50
N LYS A 76 -12.19 -9.38 -0.82
CA LYS A 76 -11.12 -10.22 -1.37
C LYS A 76 -9.76 -9.50 -1.40
N SER A 77 -8.73 -10.22 -1.01
CA SER A 77 -7.33 -9.92 -1.32
C SER A 77 -6.70 -11.15 -1.97
N HIS A 78 -5.90 -10.96 -3.02
CA HIS A 78 -5.42 -12.07 -3.86
C HIS A 78 -6.54 -13.03 -4.33
N GLY A 79 -7.73 -12.49 -4.63
CA GLY A 79 -8.90 -13.27 -5.07
C GLY A 79 -9.57 -14.13 -3.99
N LYS A 80 -9.09 -14.12 -2.74
CA LYS A 80 -9.60 -14.93 -1.63
C LYS A 80 -10.05 -14.06 -0.46
N THR A 81 -10.84 -14.63 0.43
CA THR A 81 -11.11 -14.11 1.78
C THR A 81 -10.57 -15.09 2.81
N LEU A 82 -10.49 -14.70 4.09
CA LEU A 82 -10.15 -15.65 5.16
C LEU A 82 -11.18 -16.79 5.22
N ASN A 83 -12.45 -16.46 4.99
CA ASN A 83 -13.53 -17.44 4.99
C ASN A 83 -13.41 -18.44 3.83
N SER A 84 -13.19 -17.96 2.61
CA SER A 84 -13.07 -18.84 1.44
C SER A 84 -11.81 -19.71 1.47
N ALA A 85 -10.78 -19.30 2.22
CA ALA A 85 -9.57 -20.08 2.42
C ALA A 85 -9.70 -21.13 3.53
N GLY A 86 -10.82 -21.20 4.25
CA GLY A 86 -11.03 -22.16 5.34
C GLY A 86 -10.43 -21.74 6.69
N VAL A 87 -10.16 -20.45 6.90
CA VAL A 87 -9.70 -19.93 8.20
C VAL A 87 -10.88 -19.94 9.19
N PRO A 88 -10.79 -20.58 10.37
CA PRO A 88 -11.88 -20.62 11.34
C PRO A 88 -12.28 -19.23 11.85
N LYS A 89 -13.57 -19.04 12.16
CA LYS A 89 -14.11 -17.75 12.62
C LYS A 89 -13.46 -17.23 13.91
N SER A 90 -13.09 -18.13 14.82
CA SER A 90 -12.36 -17.76 16.05
C SER A 90 -11.00 -17.13 15.73
N VAL A 91 -10.25 -17.69 14.78
CA VAL A 91 -8.97 -17.16 14.31
C VAL A 91 -9.18 -15.81 13.63
N GLN A 92 -10.16 -15.68 12.74
CA GLN A 92 -10.51 -14.41 12.10
C GLN A 92 -10.79 -13.32 13.15
N LYS A 93 -11.57 -13.63 14.19
CA LYS A 93 -11.89 -12.71 15.29
C LYS A 93 -10.65 -12.31 16.09
N ASN A 94 -9.76 -13.26 16.38
CA ASN A 94 -8.55 -12.99 17.15
C ASN A 94 -7.56 -12.11 16.37
N VAL A 95 -7.40 -12.36 15.07
CA VAL A 95 -6.59 -11.52 14.18
C VAL A 95 -7.10 -10.07 14.17
N LYS A 96 -8.43 -9.88 14.04
CA LYS A 96 -9.07 -8.54 14.03
C LYS A 96 -8.91 -7.77 15.36
N LYS A 97 -8.59 -8.46 16.46
CA LYS A 97 -8.31 -7.83 17.76
C LYS A 97 -6.86 -7.35 17.91
N THR A 98 -5.94 -7.82 17.06
CA THR A 98 -4.52 -7.47 17.15
C THR A 98 -4.28 -5.99 16.92
N SER A 99 -3.23 -5.45 17.54
CA SER A 99 -2.85 -4.03 17.38
C SER A 99 -2.42 -3.72 15.94
N ASP A 100 -1.73 -4.65 15.27
CA ASP A 100 -1.32 -4.49 13.88
C ASP A 100 -2.53 -4.35 12.94
N PHE A 101 -3.54 -5.21 13.10
CA PHE A 101 -4.75 -5.15 12.30
C PHE A 101 -5.49 -3.83 12.50
N LYS A 102 -5.65 -3.37 13.75
CA LYS A 102 -6.30 -2.10 14.06
C LYS A 102 -5.54 -0.92 13.46
N LYS A 103 -4.21 -0.88 13.61
CA LYS A 103 -3.35 0.17 13.02
C LYS A 103 -3.49 0.20 11.49
N ALA A 104 -3.51 -0.96 10.85
CA ALA A 104 -3.68 -1.04 9.40
C ALA A 104 -5.08 -0.62 8.96
N LEU A 105 -6.13 -0.99 9.69
CA LEU A 105 -7.49 -0.52 9.45
C LEU A 105 -7.59 1.01 9.55
N ASP A 106 -6.94 1.62 10.55
CA ASP A 106 -6.92 3.08 10.70
C ASP A 106 -6.13 3.75 9.57
N LYS A 107 -4.99 3.17 9.15
CA LYS A 107 -4.24 3.65 7.98
C LYS A 107 -5.06 3.53 6.69
N GLN A 108 -5.77 2.43 6.49
CA GLN A 108 -6.64 2.21 5.33
C GLN A 108 -7.76 3.24 5.27
N LYS A 109 -8.42 3.54 6.40
CA LYS A 109 -9.43 4.61 6.46
C LYS A 109 -8.86 5.98 6.12
N LYS A 110 -7.64 6.30 6.57
CA LYS A 110 -6.97 7.55 6.20
C LYS A 110 -6.62 7.56 4.72
N LEU A 111 -6.14 6.44 4.18
CA LEU A 111 -5.81 6.28 2.78
C LEU A 111 -7.04 6.53 1.91
N GLU A 112 -8.17 5.88 2.19
CA GLU A 112 -9.43 6.08 1.48
C GLU A 112 -9.89 7.55 1.48
N LYS A 113 -9.76 8.25 2.61
CA LYS A 113 -10.07 9.70 2.68
C LYS A 113 -9.16 10.53 1.78
N GLU A 114 -7.87 10.23 1.75
CA GLU A 114 -6.93 10.94 0.86
C GLU A 114 -7.19 10.60 -0.61
N ARG A 115 -7.51 9.34 -0.93
CA ARG A 115 -7.92 8.93 -2.29
C ARG A 115 -9.14 9.71 -2.76
N GLN A 116 -10.14 9.89 -1.90
CA GLN A 116 -11.34 10.69 -2.21
C GLN A 116 -11.05 12.19 -2.41
N LYS A 117 -10.06 12.74 -1.71
CA LYS A 117 -9.63 14.13 -1.92
C LYS A 117 -8.91 14.26 -3.26
N ILE A 118 -8.05 13.29 -3.57
CA ILE A 118 -7.19 13.31 -4.75
C ILE A 118 -7.94 12.92 -6.03
N SER A 119 -9.00 12.13 -5.93
CA SER A 119 -9.87 11.77 -7.06
C SER A 119 -10.59 12.98 -7.71
N LYS A 120 -10.51 14.16 -7.10
CA LYS A 120 -11.01 15.42 -7.68
C LYS A 120 -10.06 16.02 -8.71
N TYR A 121 -8.80 15.61 -8.71
CA TYR A 121 -7.77 16.10 -9.61
C TYR A 121 -7.53 15.08 -10.73
N SER A 122 -7.21 15.57 -11.92
CA SER A 122 -6.79 14.70 -13.01
C SER A 122 -5.40 14.14 -12.72
N TRP A 123 -5.04 13.03 -13.39
CA TRP A 123 -3.68 12.50 -13.31
C TRP A 123 -2.63 13.53 -13.75
N PHE A 124 -2.97 14.37 -14.74
CA PHE A 124 -2.09 15.44 -15.21
C PHE A 124 -1.83 16.49 -14.10
N ASP A 125 -2.86 16.90 -13.37
CA ASP A 125 -2.72 17.84 -12.24
C ASP A 125 -1.81 17.26 -11.14
N ILE A 126 -1.92 15.95 -10.88
CA ILE A 126 -1.10 15.23 -9.90
C ILE A 126 0.36 15.16 -10.35
N VAL A 127 0.61 14.92 -11.64
CA VAL A 127 1.97 14.91 -12.20
C VAL A 127 2.61 16.30 -12.14
N MET A 128 1.83 17.35 -12.41
CA MET A 128 2.30 18.74 -12.35
C MET A 128 2.51 19.24 -10.92
N ASN A 129 1.77 18.68 -9.95
CA ASN A 129 1.92 18.99 -8.53
C ASN A 129 1.97 17.70 -7.68
N PRO A 130 3.13 17.03 -7.62
CA PRO A 130 3.28 15.76 -6.91
C PRO A 130 3.11 15.87 -5.39
N TRP A 131 2.95 17.08 -4.84
CA TRP A 131 2.65 17.31 -3.43
C TRP A 131 1.39 16.58 -2.96
N TYR A 132 0.40 16.42 -3.85
CA TYR A 132 -0.80 15.64 -3.54
C TYR A 132 -0.49 14.19 -3.13
N LEU A 133 0.65 13.64 -3.57
CA LEU A 133 1.02 12.24 -3.30
C LEU A 133 1.75 12.06 -1.97
N VAL A 134 2.19 13.12 -1.29
CA VAL A 134 3.01 13.01 -0.06
C VAL A 134 2.29 12.19 1.03
N THR A 135 1.02 12.50 1.28
CA THR A 135 0.24 11.80 2.31
C THR A 135 -0.03 10.34 1.90
N ILE A 136 -0.37 10.08 0.63
CA ILE A 136 -0.53 8.70 0.12
C ILE A 136 0.78 7.91 0.23
N ALA A 137 1.92 8.50 -0.16
CA ALA A 137 3.25 7.89 -0.07
C ALA A 137 3.55 7.44 1.36
N SER A 138 3.28 8.30 2.35
CA SER A 138 3.47 7.96 3.77
C SER A 138 2.53 6.84 4.27
N LEU A 139 1.28 6.82 3.81
CA LEU A 139 0.26 5.86 4.25
C LEU A 139 0.49 4.48 3.64
N VAL A 140 0.96 4.44 2.40
CA VAL A 140 1.29 3.21 1.68
C VAL A 140 2.70 2.72 2.03
N GLY A 141 3.61 3.62 2.42
CA GLY A 141 5.00 3.29 2.72
C GLY A 141 5.84 3.01 1.47
N VAL A 142 5.66 3.87 0.46
CA VAL A 142 6.35 3.84 -0.86
C VAL A 142 6.78 5.26 -1.24
N GLY A 143 7.72 5.39 -2.17
CA GLY A 143 8.15 6.69 -2.68
C GLY A 143 7.12 7.34 -3.61
N ILE A 144 7.14 8.67 -3.72
CA ILE A 144 6.27 9.43 -4.63
C ILE A 144 6.45 8.97 -6.09
N ALA A 145 7.68 8.71 -6.52
CA ALA A 145 7.94 8.25 -7.89
C ALA A 145 7.32 6.87 -8.17
N GLN A 146 7.27 5.97 -7.18
CA GLN A 146 6.57 4.69 -7.35
C GLN A 146 5.07 4.91 -7.55
N LEU A 147 4.46 5.85 -6.81
CA LEU A 147 3.06 6.24 -7.02
C LEU A 147 2.84 6.85 -8.41
N MET A 148 3.76 7.70 -8.89
CA MET A 148 3.69 8.30 -10.24
C MET A 148 3.81 7.26 -11.37
N ASN A 149 4.40 6.10 -11.11
CA ASN A 149 4.43 5.01 -12.08
C ASN A 149 3.21 4.06 -11.95
N LEU A 150 2.40 4.23 -10.90
CA LEU A 150 1.32 3.32 -10.52
C LEU A 150 0.06 4.08 -10.08
N PRO A 151 -0.66 4.73 -11.02
CA PRO A 151 -1.88 5.50 -10.70
C PRO A 151 -2.94 4.67 -9.99
N LYS A 152 -2.99 3.35 -10.22
CA LYS A 152 -3.90 2.44 -9.51
C LYS A 152 -3.69 2.44 -7.99
N LEU A 153 -2.45 2.62 -7.52
CA LEU A 153 -2.15 2.68 -6.09
C LEU A 153 -2.64 3.99 -5.45
N VAL A 154 -2.71 5.06 -6.26
CA VAL A 154 -3.24 6.37 -5.88
C VAL A 154 -4.76 6.36 -5.82
N PHE A 155 -5.44 5.74 -6.79
CA PHE A 155 -6.90 5.80 -6.88
C PHE A 155 -7.63 4.58 -6.29
N GLY A 156 -6.93 3.48 -6.02
CA GLY A 156 -7.52 2.21 -5.55
C GLY A 156 -7.72 1.22 -6.67
#